data_AF-A0A6M8WC36-F1
#
_entry.id   AF-A0A6M8WC36-F1
#
_cell.length_a   1.000
_cell.length_b   1.000
_cell.length_c   1.000
_cell.angle_alpha   90.00
_cell.angle_beta   90.00
_cell.angle_gamma   90.00
#
_symmetry.space_group_name_H-M   'P 1'
#
loop_
_entity.id
_entity.type
_entity.pdbx_description
1 polymer ?
#
loop_
_entity_poly.entity_id
_entity_poly.type
_entity_poly.pdbx_seq_one_letter_code
_entity_poly.pdbx_strand_id
1 'polypeptide(L)'
;MPLPPQHKLQRVQAALRMEAANNHAGAINAYRELIAQDPADARLHYHLALALHATLEFEAALQAARAAVRLNDTIPEFFALQAARLPRPQPPRRRPRAAADRGLQLDPNNIACAKLLGDICFLRGDTDEGLARLGPLFDRGCDHPSSLSSTPNSSPPAANDKTPAPVLERALAKPGINPQSAAPVHLHLGSIAEKLEDFDAAWNHYTTGNRLRGLAFRPAEHDAAITDIMTVWSKDRLAKLPRAKGKKSEQLVFIVGMPRSGTSLVEQIIASHPDVYGGGELNVVTGIARELLLPTPDQPNTLARADALTQPVIDRAAQHAQKRITAPAPRAKRFSDKLPQNFLHLGLIQTLFPHARVIQCTRDPRDVCLSCYTKYFGGANSQPFSGDLTHLGRYFRAHERLMAHWHDTLDIPIFKASYEDGVRDIEQYARALIDFLGLEWNDACLRFWETKRDVITASTDQVRRPTYTSSIGRWRKFTDHLGPLFESLQLGPDDPWPPTEPRA
;
A
#
# COMPACT_ATOMS: atom_id res chain seq x y z
N MET A 1 -12.18 -36.41 21.50
CA MET A 1 -11.98 -37.56 20.60
C MET A 1 -11.83 -37.05 19.18
N PRO A 2 -10.90 -37.58 18.37
CA PRO A 2 -10.84 -37.26 16.95
C PRO A 2 -12.18 -37.62 16.28
N LEU A 3 -12.66 -36.76 15.38
CA LEU A 3 -13.89 -37.03 14.62
C LEU A 3 -13.70 -38.27 13.72
N PRO A 4 -14.77 -39.02 13.45
CA PRO A 4 -14.76 -40.04 12.41
C PRO A 4 -14.22 -39.45 11.09
N PRO A 5 -13.37 -40.18 10.33
CA PRO A 5 -12.72 -39.65 9.12
C PRO A 5 -13.68 -39.02 8.09
N GLN A 6 -14.88 -39.59 7.94
CA GLN A 6 -15.91 -39.06 7.04
C GLN A 6 -16.47 -37.71 7.51
N HIS A 7 -16.67 -37.53 8.82
CA HIS A 7 -17.12 -36.25 9.39
C HIS A 7 -16.03 -35.18 9.29
N LYS A 8 -14.75 -35.55 9.46
CA LYS A 8 -13.62 -34.64 9.24
C LYS A 8 -13.60 -34.16 7.77
N LEU A 9 -13.71 -35.07 6.81
CA LEU A 9 -13.68 -34.73 5.38
C LEU A 9 -14.82 -33.77 4.99
N GLN A 10 -16.04 -34.02 5.45
CA GLN A 10 -17.19 -33.14 5.17
C GLN A 10 -16.98 -31.73 5.71
N ARG A 11 -16.44 -31.60 6.93
CA ARG A 11 -16.15 -30.30 7.54
C ARG A 11 -15.02 -29.56 6.82
N VAL A 12 -13.98 -30.27 6.36
CA VAL A 12 -12.92 -29.69 5.51
C VAL A 12 -13.50 -29.17 4.20
N GLN A 13 -14.34 -29.96 3.53
CA GLN A 13 -15.02 -29.54 2.29
C GLN A 13 -15.97 -28.34 2.51
N ALA A 14 -16.63 -28.25 3.66
CA ALA A 14 -17.43 -27.09 4.03
C ALA A 14 -16.56 -25.84 4.20
N ALA A 15 -15.43 -25.94 4.90
CA ALA A 15 -14.49 -24.84 5.09
C ALA A 15 -13.89 -24.36 3.75
N LEU A 16 -13.49 -25.28 2.87
CA LEU A 16 -13.01 -24.95 1.52
C LEU A 16 -14.07 -24.24 0.67
N ARG A 17 -15.34 -24.65 0.79
CA ARG A 17 -16.45 -23.96 0.10
C ARG A 17 -16.66 -22.55 0.64
N MET A 18 -16.52 -22.34 1.95
CA MET A 18 -16.57 -20.99 2.54
C MET A 18 -15.42 -20.11 2.02
N GLU A 19 -14.21 -20.66 1.94
CA GLU A 19 -13.04 -19.98 1.37
C GLU A 19 -13.28 -19.60 -0.10
N ALA A 20 -13.75 -20.53 -0.94
CA ALA A 20 -14.06 -20.30 -2.34
C ALA A 20 -15.20 -19.27 -2.55
N ALA A 21 -16.12 -19.15 -1.60
CA ALA A 21 -17.19 -18.17 -1.59
C ALA A 21 -16.77 -16.80 -1.00
N ASN A 22 -15.48 -16.58 -0.71
CA ASN A 22 -14.93 -15.41 -0.02
C ASN A 22 -15.47 -15.17 1.41
N ASN A 23 -16.10 -16.17 2.02
CA ASN A 23 -16.47 -16.16 3.43
C ASN A 23 -15.27 -16.56 4.31
N HIS A 24 -14.24 -15.71 4.30
CA HIS A 24 -12.99 -16.00 4.99
C HIS A 24 -13.15 -16.03 6.52
N ALA A 25 -14.03 -15.22 7.11
CA ALA A 25 -14.28 -15.23 8.55
C ALA A 25 -14.89 -16.58 9.01
N GLY A 26 -15.87 -17.10 8.25
CA GLY A 26 -16.43 -18.43 8.50
C GLY A 26 -15.39 -19.54 8.33
N ALA A 27 -14.59 -19.47 7.25
CA ALA A 27 -13.52 -20.42 6.99
C ALA A 27 -12.46 -20.45 8.10
N ILE A 28 -12.03 -19.28 8.61
CA ILE A 28 -11.05 -19.17 9.72
C ILE A 28 -11.56 -19.90 10.96
N ASN A 29 -12.81 -19.69 11.35
CA ASN A 29 -13.39 -20.35 12.52
C ASN A 29 -13.45 -21.88 12.31
N ALA A 30 -13.90 -22.32 11.15
CA ALA A 30 -13.94 -23.74 10.80
C ALA A 30 -12.55 -24.38 10.83
N TYR A 31 -11.52 -23.73 10.28
CA TYR A 31 -10.16 -24.24 10.31
C TYR A 31 -9.57 -24.27 11.73
N ARG A 32 -9.82 -23.25 12.56
CA ARG A 32 -9.38 -23.27 13.98
C ARG A 32 -9.98 -24.44 14.75
N GLU A 33 -11.27 -24.72 14.56
CA GLU A 33 -11.93 -25.87 15.18
C GLU A 33 -11.39 -27.22 14.67
N LEU A 34 -11.11 -27.34 13.38
CA LEU A 34 -10.53 -28.55 12.79
C LEU A 34 -9.09 -28.77 13.28
N ILE A 35 -8.29 -27.71 13.40
CA ILE A 35 -6.92 -27.76 13.94
C ILE A 35 -6.93 -28.13 15.43
N ALA A 36 -7.90 -27.66 16.21
CA ALA A 36 -8.03 -28.06 17.61
C ALA A 36 -8.27 -29.57 17.77
N GLN A 37 -8.85 -30.23 16.77
CA GLN A 37 -9.14 -31.66 16.77
C GLN A 37 -8.03 -32.50 16.13
N ASP A 38 -7.35 -31.95 15.12
CA ASP A 38 -6.18 -32.55 14.48
C ASP A 38 -5.07 -31.51 14.26
N PRO A 39 -4.25 -31.24 15.29
CA PRO A 39 -3.20 -30.24 15.22
C PRO A 39 -2.07 -30.57 14.24
N ALA A 40 -1.94 -31.84 13.82
CA ALA A 40 -0.85 -32.33 12.99
C ALA A 40 -1.12 -32.23 11.48
N ASP A 41 -2.35 -31.91 11.07
CA ASP A 41 -2.72 -31.79 9.67
C ASP A 41 -2.17 -30.49 9.05
N ALA A 42 -1.04 -30.60 8.36
CA ALA A 42 -0.36 -29.48 7.74
C ALA A 42 -1.23 -28.69 6.74
N ARG A 43 -2.18 -29.34 6.06
CA ARG A 43 -3.06 -28.68 5.08
C ARG A 43 -4.07 -27.76 5.76
N LEU A 44 -4.56 -28.11 6.95
CA LEU A 44 -5.45 -27.23 7.71
C LEU A 44 -4.75 -25.93 8.09
N HIS A 45 -3.49 -26.01 8.52
CA HIS A 45 -2.68 -24.82 8.83
C HIS A 45 -2.42 -23.97 7.58
N TYR A 46 -2.21 -24.60 6.42
CA TYR A 46 -2.06 -23.89 5.15
C TYR A 46 -3.33 -23.12 4.75
N HIS A 47 -4.50 -23.76 4.80
CA HIS A 47 -5.75 -23.09 4.47
C HIS A 47 -6.17 -22.04 5.50
N LEU A 48 -5.87 -22.26 6.79
CA LEU A 48 -6.01 -21.22 7.81
C LEU A 48 -5.14 -20.00 7.47
N ALA A 49 -3.89 -20.22 7.04
CA ALA A 49 -3.01 -19.15 6.63
C ALA A 49 -3.53 -18.37 5.41
N LEU A 50 -4.10 -19.05 4.40
CA LEU A 50 -4.75 -18.40 3.25
C LEU A 50 -5.93 -17.52 3.69
N ALA A 51 -6.83 -18.07 4.52
CA ALA A 51 -8.01 -17.34 4.97
C ALA A 51 -7.64 -16.13 5.85
N LEU A 52 -6.65 -16.28 6.74
CA LEU A 52 -6.11 -15.18 7.56
C LEU A 52 -5.40 -14.12 6.71
N HIS A 53 -4.72 -14.52 5.64
CA HIS A 53 -4.10 -13.57 4.70
C HIS A 53 -5.18 -12.73 4.00
N ALA A 54 -6.28 -13.37 3.58
CA ALA A 54 -7.42 -12.68 2.95
C ALA A 54 -8.14 -11.71 3.90
N THR A 55 -8.16 -11.96 5.22
CA THR A 55 -8.72 -11.04 6.23
C THR A 55 -7.72 -10.01 6.77
N LEU A 56 -6.51 -9.95 6.20
CA LEU A 56 -5.44 -9.04 6.62
C LEU A 56 -4.88 -9.33 8.03
N GLU A 57 -5.11 -10.53 8.57
CA GLU A 57 -4.57 -11.02 9.84
C GLU A 57 -3.15 -11.60 9.66
N PHE A 58 -2.25 -10.78 9.12
CA PHE A 58 -0.99 -11.24 8.55
C PHE A 58 -0.01 -11.94 9.52
N GLU A 59 0.05 -11.50 10.77
CA GLU A 59 0.90 -12.16 11.77
C GLU A 59 0.39 -13.57 12.10
N ALA A 60 -0.94 -13.71 12.24
CA ALA A 60 -1.56 -15.01 12.44
C ALA A 60 -1.40 -15.90 11.20
N ALA A 61 -1.53 -15.33 10.00
CA ALA A 61 -1.29 -16.02 8.73
C ALA A 61 0.15 -16.57 8.67
N LEU A 62 1.16 -15.78 9.08
CA LEU A 62 2.56 -16.23 9.13
C LEU A 62 2.76 -17.40 10.07
N GLN A 63 2.13 -17.35 11.25
CA GLN A 63 2.24 -18.39 12.26
C GLN A 63 1.64 -19.70 11.75
N ALA A 64 0.47 -19.63 11.12
CA ALA A 64 -0.19 -20.76 10.47
C ALA A 64 0.65 -21.31 9.30
N ALA A 65 1.20 -20.46 8.42
CA ALA A 65 2.08 -20.89 7.33
C ALA A 65 3.36 -21.56 7.85
N ARG A 66 3.97 -21.02 8.91
CA ARG A 66 5.11 -21.67 9.60
C ARG A 66 4.72 -23.01 10.22
N ALA A 67 3.50 -23.16 10.71
CA ALA A 67 3.02 -24.44 11.23
C ALA A 67 2.88 -25.48 10.11
N ALA A 68 2.30 -25.09 8.96
CA ALA A 68 2.20 -25.97 7.79
C ALA A 68 3.59 -26.48 7.35
N VAL A 69 4.57 -25.58 7.20
CA VAL A 69 5.96 -25.97 6.83
C VAL A 69 6.61 -26.87 7.88
N ARG A 70 6.42 -26.62 9.18
CA ARG A 70 6.99 -27.48 10.24
C ARG A 70 6.40 -28.89 10.23
N LEU A 71 5.12 -29.01 9.87
CA LEU A 71 4.40 -30.29 9.87
C LEU A 71 4.65 -31.08 8.58
N ASN A 72 4.87 -30.41 7.45
CA ASN A 72 5.27 -31.02 6.19
C ASN A 72 6.09 -30.04 5.35
N ASP A 73 7.38 -30.30 5.20
CA ASP A 73 8.34 -29.47 4.49
C ASP A 73 8.63 -29.95 3.06
N THR A 74 7.78 -30.85 2.53
CA THR A 74 7.91 -31.39 1.17
C THR A 74 6.99 -30.71 0.15
N ILE A 75 6.11 -29.81 0.59
CA ILE A 75 5.13 -29.11 -0.25
C ILE A 75 5.61 -27.69 -0.57
N PRO A 76 5.97 -27.36 -1.83
CA PRO A 76 6.47 -26.04 -2.22
C PRO A 76 5.49 -24.89 -1.92
N GLU A 77 4.17 -25.11 -2.05
CA GLU A 77 3.14 -24.09 -1.83
C GLU A 77 3.15 -23.56 -0.39
N PHE A 78 3.56 -24.39 0.58
CA PHE A 78 3.64 -23.97 1.98
C PHE A 78 4.77 -22.96 2.17
N PHE A 79 5.88 -23.15 1.47
CA PHE A 79 6.97 -22.19 1.42
C PHE A 79 6.59 -20.93 0.66
N ALA A 80 5.82 -21.03 -0.43
CA ALA A 80 5.28 -19.87 -1.13
C ALA A 80 4.41 -19.02 -0.19
N LEU A 81 3.49 -19.62 0.58
CA LEU A 81 2.66 -18.87 1.51
C LEU A 81 3.45 -18.31 2.71
N GLN A 82 4.49 -19.01 3.16
CA GLN A 82 5.42 -18.50 4.18
C GLN A 82 6.26 -17.32 3.66
N ALA A 83 6.61 -17.33 2.37
CA ALA A 83 7.30 -16.26 1.67
C ALA A 83 6.35 -15.14 1.19
N ALA A 84 5.05 -15.41 1.15
CA ALA A 84 4.04 -14.49 0.66
C ALA A 84 4.12 -13.19 1.44
N ARG A 85 4.04 -12.07 0.70
CA ARG A 85 4.13 -10.74 1.28
C ARG A 85 3.04 -10.56 2.32
N LEU A 86 3.46 -10.52 3.57
CA LEU A 86 2.72 -9.93 4.67
C LEU A 86 3.08 -8.44 4.66
N PRO A 87 2.12 -7.51 4.66
CA PRO A 87 2.39 -6.10 4.86
C PRO A 87 2.81 -5.86 6.32
N ARG A 88 4.09 -6.19 6.58
CA ARG A 88 5.00 -5.72 7.65
C ARG A 88 4.53 -5.99 9.11
N PRO A 89 5.42 -6.00 10.13
CA PRO A 89 6.84 -5.69 10.16
C PRO A 89 7.66 -6.74 10.94
N GLN A 90 8.46 -7.59 10.30
CA GLN A 90 9.48 -8.37 11.04
C GLN A 90 10.84 -8.36 10.34
N PRO A 91 11.89 -7.82 10.97
CA PRO A 91 13.23 -8.34 10.79
C PRO A 91 13.37 -9.70 11.51
N PRO A 92 14.18 -10.65 10.99
CA PRO A 92 15.10 -10.48 9.88
C PRO A 92 14.51 -10.95 8.54
N ARG A 93 14.67 -10.06 7.56
CA ARG A 93 14.25 -10.12 6.14
C ARG A 93 14.96 -11.19 5.29
N ARG A 94 15.73 -12.09 5.93
CA ARG A 94 16.30 -13.28 5.28
C ARG A 94 15.28 -14.41 5.12
N ARG A 95 14.22 -14.41 5.95
CA ARG A 95 13.27 -15.54 6.03
C ARG A 95 12.36 -15.70 4.80
N PRO A 96 11.77 -14.64 4.19
CA PRO A 96 10.89 -14.82 3.04
C PRO A 96 11.62 -15.31 1.79
N ARG A 97 12.82 -14.78 1.53
CA ARG A 97 13.67 -15.23 0.42
C ARG A 97 14.11 -16.68 0.63
N ALA A 98 14.62 -17.02 1.81
CA ALA A 98 15.02 -18.39 2.12
C ALA A 98 13.86 -19.39 2.01
N ALA A 99 12.63 -18.99 2.38
CA ALA A 99 11.45 -19.81 2.22
C ALA A 99 11.16 -20.06 0.73
N ALA A 100 11.08 -19.02 -0.10
CA ALA A 100 10.82 -19.20 -1.53
C ALA A 100 11.97 -19.94 -2.25
N ASP A 101 13.23 -19.70 -1.88
CA ASP A 101 14.39 -20.47 -2.36
C ASP A 101 14.24 -21.97 -2.01
N ARG A 102 13.79 -22.29 -0.79
CA ARG A 102 13.53 -23.67 -0.37
C ARG A 102 12.38 -24.32 -1.16
N GLY A 103 11.31 -23.57 -1.44
CA GLY A 103 10.23 -24.04 -2.31
C GLY A 103 10.72 -24.37 -3.72
N LEU A 104 11.61 -23.55 -4.30
CA LEU A 104 12.23 -23.83 -5.59
C LEU A 104 13.25 -24.98 -5.58
N GLN A 105 13.85 -25.29 -4.43
CA GLN A 105 14.68 -26.51 -4.31
C GLN A 105 13.85 -27.78 -4.37
N LEU A 106 12.59 -27.74 -3.91
CA LEU A 106 11.66 -28.87 -3.95
C LEU A 106 11.02 -29.01 -5.33
N ASP A 107 10.63 -27.88 -5.92
CA ASP A 107 10.10 -27.81 -7.27
C ASP A 107 10.66 -26.57 -7.98
N PRO A 108 11.70 -26.73 -8.82
CA PRO A 108 12.28 -25.63 -9.60
C PRO A 108 11.29 -24.93 -10.54
N ASN A 109 10.12 -25.54 -10.78
CA ASN A 109 9.08 -25.01 -11.66
C ASN A 109 7.91 -24.38 -10.87
N ASN A 110 8.00 -24.29 -9.54
CA ASN A 110 6.93 -23.74 -8.74
C ASN A 110 6.72 -22.24 -9.03
N ILE A 111 5.64 -21.93 -9.74
CA ILE A 111 5.33 -20.56 -10.20
C ILE A 111 5.19 -19.61 -9.02
N ALA A 112 4.54 -20.03 -7.93
CA ALA A 112 4.30 -19.18 -6.77
C ALA A 112 5.62 -18.77 -6.08
N CYS A 113 6.55 -19.70 -5.90
CA CYS A 113 7.87 -19.42 -5.33
C CYS A 113 8.72 -18.52 -6.25
N ALA A 114 8.78 -18.83 -7.54
CA ALA A 114 9.53 -18.03 -8.51
C ALA A 114 8.99 -16.60 -8.61
N LYS A 115 7.66 -16.44 -8.65
CA LYS A 115 7.00 -15.12 -8.60
C LYS A 115 7.40 -14.34 -7.36
N LEU A 116 7.32 -14.96 -6.18
CA LEU A 116 7.66 -14.30 -4.92
C LEU A 116 9.12 -13.87 -4.86
N LEU A 117 10.05 -14.67 -5.41
CA LEU A 117 11.45 -14.27 -5.51
C LEU A 117 11.64 -13.09 -6.46
N GLY A 118 11.01 -13.12 -7.64
CA GLY A 118 11.02 -11.98 -8.56
C GLY A 118 10.51 -10.71 -7.86
N ASP A 119 9.35 -10.80 -7.22
CA ASP A 119 8.75 -9.74 -6.42
C ASP A 119 9.70 -9.21 -5.32
N ILE A 120 10.44 -10.07 -4.63
CA ILE A 120 11.42 -9.68 -3.60
C ILE A 120 12.61 -8.95 -4.22
N CYS A 121 13.12 -9.44 -5.35
CA CYS A 121 14.25 -8.81 -6.07
C CYS A 121 13.85 -7.41 -6.54
N PHE A 122 12.67 -7.24 -7.14
CA PHE A 122 12.16 -5.94 -7.57
C PHE A 122 12.00 -4.95 -6.40
N LEU A 123 11.57 -5.41 -5.22
CA LEU A 123 11.50 -4.54 -4.03
C LEU A 123 12.86 -4.02 -3.58
N ARG A 124 13.93 -4.78 -3.82
CA ARG A 124 15.31 -4.45 -3.46
C ARG A 124 16.03 -3.64 -4.53
N GLY A 125 15.46 -3.56 -5.72
CA GLY A 125 16.11 -2.95 -6.88
C GLY A 125 17.03 -3.91 -7.64
N ASP A 126 17.02 -5.20 -7.30
CA ASP A 126 17.78 -6.27 -7.96
C ASP A 126 17.05 -6.72 -9.23
N THR A 127 16.78 -5.79 -10.14
CA THR A 127 15.88 -6.00 -11.29
C THR A 127 16.35 -7.11 -12.23
N ASP A 128 17.64 -7.16 -12.54
CA ASP A 128 18.20 -8.19 -13.43
C ASP A 128 18.06 -9.59 -12.83
N GLU A 129 18.31 -9.74 -11.52
CA GLU A 129 18.08 -11.01 -10.82
C GLU A 129 16.60 -11.38 -10.88
N GLY A 130 15.70 -10.44 -10.58
CA GLY A 130 14.26 -10.69 -10.60
C GLY A 130 13.75 -11.14 -11.98
N LEU A 131 14.22 -10.50 -13.06
CA LEU A 131 13.89 -10.91 -14.43
C LEU A 131 14.48 -12.27 -14.78
N ALA A 132 15.72 -12.56 -14.38
CA ALA A 132 16.33 -13.87 -14.61
C ALA A 132 15.58 -15.02 -13.89
N ARG A 133 14.97 -14.76 -12.73
CA ARG A 133 14.11 -15.75 -12.03
C ARG A 133 12.78 -16.00 -12.73
N LEU A 134 12.21 -14.98 -13.37
CA LEU A 134 10.91 -15.08 -14.04
C LEU A 134 11.02 -15.52 -15.51
N GLY A 135 12.15 -15.26 -16.18
CA GLY A 135 12.40 -15.61 -17.58
C GLY A 135 12.01 -17.05 -17.94
N PRO A 136 12.49 -18.09 -17.21
CA PRO A 136 12.12 -19.48 -17.48
C PRO A 136 10.61 -19.78 -17.35
N LEU A 137 9.86 -18.99 -16.56
CA LEU A 137 8.40 -19.11 -16.50
C LEU A 137 7.76 -18.58 -17.79
N PHE A 138 8.25 -17.44 -18.29
CA PHE A 138 7.74 -16.80 -19.51
C PHE A 138 8.07 -17.63 -20.77
N ASP A 139 9.26 -18.23 -20.82
CA ASP A 139 9.67 -19.07 -21.95
C ASP A 139 8.80 -20.34 -22.09
N ARG A 140 8.18 -20.77 -21.00
CA ARG A 140 7.30 -21.96 -20.96
C ARG A 140 5.81 -21.63 -21.10
N GLY A 141 5.47 -20.39 -21.42
CA GLY A 141 4.08 -19.96 -21.59
C GLY A 141 3.31 -19.85 -20.27
N CYS A 142 3.98 -19.78 -19.12
CA CYS A 142 3.37 -19.48 -17.82
C CYS A 142 2.99 -17.99 -17.71
N ASP A 143 2.31 -17.46 -18.72
CA ASP A 143 1.90 -16.06 -18.84
C ASP A 143 0.56 -15.82 -18.11
N HIS A 144 0.41 -16.38 -16.90
CA HIS A 144 -0.78 -16.08 -16.10
C HIS A 144 -0.73 -14.59 -15.70
N PRO A 145 -1.76 -13.77 -15.95
CA PRO A 145 -1.65 -12.32 -15.80
C PRO A 145 -1.32 -11.86 -14.36
N SER A 146 -1.76 -12.62 -13.34
CA SER A 146 -1.38 -12.34 -11.94
C SER A 146 0.12 -12.52 -11.68
N SER A 147 0.82 -13.30 -12.50
CA SER A 147 2.27 -13.55 -12.44
C SER A 147 3.07 -12.47 -13.19
N LEU A 148 2.41 -11.69 -14.06
CA LEU A 148 3.04 -10.69 -14.94
C LEU A 148 2.90 -9.25 -14.44
N SER A 149 1.88 -8.97 -13.62
CA SER A 149 1.57 -7.65 -13.07
C SER A 149 2.67 -7.03 -12.19
N SER A 150 3.64 -7.84 -11.76
CA SER A 150 4.70 -7.46 -10.83
C SER A 150 6.07 -7.30 -11.48
N THR A 151 6.18 -7.54 -12.79
CA THR A 151 7.41 -7.28 -13.55
C THR A 151 7.72 -5.78 -13.56
N PRO A 152 9.00 -5.37 -13.39
CA PRO A 152 9.37 -3.97 -13.37
C PRO A 152 9.16 -3.36 -14.76
N ASN A 153 8.81 -2.07 -14.78
CA ASN A 153 8.57 -1.34 -16.04
C ASN A 153 9.86 -1.13 -16.85
N SER A 154 11.01 -1.65 -16.43
CA SER A 154 12.32 -1.37 -17.01
C SER A 154 12.49 -2.08 -18.35
N SER A 155 12.58 -1.30 -19.43
CA SER A 155 13.39 -1.69 -20.58
C SER A 155 14.86 -1.50 -20.18
N PRO A 156 15.74 -2.49 -20.40
CA PRO A 156 17.18 -2.25 -20.27
C PRO A 156 17.61 -1.18 -21.29
N PRO A 157 18.51 -0.26 -20.91
CA PRO A 157 19.12 0.65 -21.86
C PRO A 157 20.06 -0.17 -22.75
N ALA A 158 19.85 -0.07 -24.06
CA ALA A 158 20.53 -0.77 -25.14
C ALA A 158 20.02 -2.21 -25.45
N ALA A 159 19.45 -2.31 -26.65
CA ALA A 159 19.57 -3.41 -27.60
C ALA A 159 19.77 -4.82 -27.04
N ASN A 160 18.65 -5.54 -26.85
CA ASN A 160 18.47 -6.96 -27.18
C ASN A 160 17.09 -7.38 -26.65
N ASP A 161 16.15 -7.74 -27.53
CA ASP A 161 14.97 -8.65 -27.43
C ASP A 161 14.33 -9.04 -26.06
N LYS A 162 14.60 -8.32 -24.97
CA LYS A 162 14.21 -8.64 -23.59
C LYS A 162 13.25 -7.60 -23.02
N THR A 163 12.51 -6.89 -23.87
CA THR A 163 11.37 -6.09 -23.43
C THR A 163 10.25 -7.05 -22.99
N PRO A 164 9.58 -6.83 -21.83
CA PRO A 164 8.46 -7.67 -21.42
C PRO A 164 7.25 -7.62 -22.38
N ALA A 165 7.19 -6.63 -23.29
CA ALA A 165 6.03 -6.35 -24.13
C ALA A 165 5.49 -7.58 -24.90
N PRO A 166 6.31 -8.37 -25.64
CA PRO A 166 5.80 -9.55 -26.33
C PRO A 166 5.24 -10.62 -25.37
N VAL A 167 5.78 -10.74 -24.15
CA VAL A 167 5.26 -11.65 -23.12
C VAL A 167 3.89 -11.16 -22.61
N LEU A 168 3.77 -9.86 -22.36
CA LEU A 168 2.52 -9.23 -21.90
C LEU A 168 1.42 -9.29 -22.97
N GLU A 169 1.77 -9.08 -24.24
CA GLU A 169 0.85 -9.20 -25.38
C GLU A 169 0.36 -10.64 -25.55
N ARG A 170 1.26 -11.64 -25.48
CA ARG A 170 0.86 -13.05 -25.48
C ARG A 170 -0.08 -13.38 -24.33
N ALA A 171 0.14 -12.80 -23.15
CA ALA A 171 -0.74 -13.00 -22.01
C ALA A 171 -2.15 -12.45 -22.25
N LEU A 172 -2.26 -11.27 -22.87
CA LEU A 172 -3.56 -10.68 -23.24
C LEU A 172 -4.28 -11.47 -24.33
N ALA A 173 -3.53 -12.14 -25.22
CA ALA A 173 -4.09 -12.96 -26.29
C ALA A 173 -4.67 -14.31 -25.81
N LYS A 174 -4.51 -14.68 -24.53
CA LYS A 174 -5.01 -15.97 -24.01
C LYS A 174 -6.55 -16.01 -23.98
N PRO A 175 -7.19 -17.03 -24.58
CA PRO A 175 -8.63 -17.20 -24.50
C PRO A 175 -9.13 -17.28 -23.06
N GLY A 176 -10.21 -16.56 -22.75
CA GLY A 176 -10.83 -16.59 -21.42
C GLY A 176 -10.10 -15.81 -20.34
N ILE A 177 -9.15 -14.94 -20.68
CA ILE A 177 -8.53 -14.04 -19.71
C ILE A 177 -9.59 -13.19 -18.99
N ASN A 178 -9.62 -13.28 -17.66
CA ASN A 178 -10.50 -12.48 -16.84
C ASN A 178 -10.16 -10.97 -16.98
N PRO A 179 -11.12 -10.07 -17.23
CA PRO A 179 -10.90 -8.62 -17.31
C PRO A 179 -10.01 -8.04 -16.19
N GLN A 180 -10.25 -8.41 -14.93
CA GLN A 180 -9.48 -7.88 -13.80
C GLN A 180 -8.01 -8.34 -13.82
N SER A 181 -7.73 -9.48 -14.44
CA SER A 181 -6.39 -10.01 -14.66
C SER A 181 -5.69 -9.32 -15.85
N ALA A 182 -6.45 -8.93 -16.88
CA ALA A 182 -5.94 -8.17 -18.03
C ALA A 182 -5.62 -6.69 -17.68
N ALA A 183 -6.38 -6.08 -16.76
CA ALA A 183 -6.22 -4.69 -16.34
C ALA A 183 -4.79 -4.27 -15.98
N PRO A 184 -4.07 -4.95 -15.05
CA PRO A 184 -2.69 -4.58 -14.73
C PRO A 184 -1.71 -4.79 -15.89
N VAL A 185 -1.98 -5.73 -16.80
CA VAL A 185 -1.14 -6.00 -17.98
C VAL A 185 -1.25 -4.85 -18.99
N HIS A 186 -2.47 -4.36 -19.26
CA HIS A 186 -2.67 -3.17 -20.08
C HIS A 186 -1.96 -1.95 -19.49
N LEU A 187 -2.08 -1.71 -18.17
CA LEU A 187 -1.39 -0.58 -17.53
C LEU A 187 0.14 -0.71 -17.61
N HIS A 188 0.68 -1.93 -17.58
CA HIS A 188 2.10 -2.16 -17.80
C HIS A 188 2.48 -1.83 -19.25
N LEU A 189 1.77 -2.36 -20.25
CA LEU A 189 2.02 -2.08 -21.67
C LEU A 189 1.95 -0.57 -21.96
N GLY A 190 0.99 0.14 -21.36
CA GLY A 190 0.92 1.60 -21.45
C GLY A 190 2.16 2.30 -20.91
N SER A 191 2.72 1.80 -19.80
CA SER A 191 3.98 2.32 -19.23
C SER A 191 5.21 2.00 -20.09
N ILE A 192 5.19 0.92 -20.87
CA ILE A 192 6.26 0.62 -21.84
C ILE A 192 6.14 1.55 -23.04
N ALA A 193 4.95 1.67 -23.63
CA ALA A 193 4.68 2.55 -24.76
C ALA A 193 5.05 4.00 -24.46
N GLU A 194 4.70 4.51 -23.27
CA GLU A 194 5.06 5.87 -22.85
C GLU A 194 6.58 6.08 -22.77
N LYS A 195 7.35 5.07 -22.36
CA LYS A 195 8.82 5.14 -22.33
C LYS A 195 9.44 5.11 -23.73
N LEU A 196 8.73 4.51 -24.69
CA LEU A 196 9.07 4.55 -26.11
C LEU A 196 8.53 5.81 -26.80
N GLU A 197 7.92 6.73 -26.04
CA GLU A 197 7.32 7.98 -26.52
C GLU A 197 6.14 7.80 -27.49
N ASP A 198 5.53 6.61 -27.52
CA ASP A 198 4.26 6.36 -28.21
C ASP A 198 3.10 6.67 -27.24
N PHE A 199 2.76 7.96 -27.15
CA PHE A 199 1.77 8.45 -26.19
C PHE A 199 0.34 8.02 -26.52
N ASP A 200 0.00 7.85 -27.80
CA ASP A 200 -1.32 7.37 -28.23
C ASP A 200 -1.51 5.90 -27.85
N ALA A 201 -0.53 5.03 -28.14
CA ALA A 201 -0.57 3.64 -27.69
C ALA A 201 -0.59 3.55 -26.17
N ALA A 202 0.21 4.38 -25.49
CA ALA A 202 0.22 4.44 -24.03
C ALA A 202 -1.16 4.76 -23.47
N TRP A 203 -1.82 5.80 -24.00
CA TRP A 203 -3.15 6.22 -23.58
C TRP A 203 -4.19 5.13 -23.81
N ASN A 204 -4.21 4.52 -25.00
CA ASN A 204 -5.12 3.42 -25.34
C ASN A 204 -5.01 2.25 -24.35
N HIS A 205 -3.77 1.86 -24.01
CA HIS A 205 -3.52 0.85 -22.99
C HIS A 205 -3.97 1.30 -21.60
N TYR A 206 -3.69 2.54 -21.19
CA TYR A 206 -4.12 3.06 -19.90
C TYR A 206 -5.65 3.08 -19.75
N THR A 207 -6.36 3.61 -20.74
CA THR A 207 -7.83 3.64 -20.76
C THR A 207 -8.43 2.24 -20.75
N THR A 208 -7.88 1.32 -21.56
CA THR A 208 -8.35 -0.08 -21.59
C THR A 208 -8.14 -0.76 -20.25
N GLY A 209 -6.94 -0.65 -19.66
CA GLY A 209 -6.62 -1.24 -18.38
C GLY A 209 -7.50 -0.70 -17.24
N ASN A 210 -7.81 0.60 -17.25
CA ASN A 210 -8.68 1.21 -16.26
C ASN A 210 -10.14 0.77 -16.40
N ARG A 211 -10.65 0.63 -17.63
CA ARG A 211 -12.00 0.07 -17.89
C ARG A 211 -12.15 -1.36 -17.37
N LEU A 212 -11.11 -2.19 -17.51
CA LEU A 212 -11.13 -3.59 -17.10
C LEU A 212 -10.90 -3.83 -15.59
N ARG A 213 -10.53 -2.78 -14.83
CA ARG A 213 -10.14 -2.90 -13.42
C ARG A 213 -11.30 -3.36 -12.52
N GLY A 214 -12.54 -2.98 -12.86
CA GLY A 214 -13.75 -3.41 -12.15
C GLY A 214 -13.88 -2.92 -10.70
N LEU A 215 -13.19 -1.84 -10.32
CA LEU A 215 -13.31 -1.23 -8.99
C LEU A 215 -14.41 -0.17 -8.99
N ALA A 216 -15.36 -0.28 -8.07
CA ALA A 216 -16.39 0.73 -7.87
C ALA A 216 -15.89 1.83 -6.92
N PHE A 217 -15.95 3.08 -7.37
CA PHE A 217 -15.84 4.26 -6.52
C PHE A 217 -17.16 5.02 -6.61
N ARG A 218 -17.70 5.44 -5.45
CA ARG A 218 -18.95 6.17 -5.35
C ARG A 218 -18.65 7.58 -4.83
N PRO A 219 -18.48 8.57 -5.72
CA PRO A 219 -17.95 9.87 -5.31
C PRO A 219 -18.87 10.62 -4.32
N ALA A 220 -20.19 10.48 -4.45
CA ALA A 220 -21.13 11.10 -3.53
C ALA A 220 -21.04 10.53 -2.11
N GLU A 221 -20.89 9.21 -1.98
CA GLU A 221 -20.67 8.56 -0.68
C GLU A 221 -19.32 8.95 -0.09
N HIS A 222 -18.28 9.08 -0.92
CA HIS A 222 -16.99 9.56 -0.46
C HIS A 222 -17.06 11.00 0.06
N ASP A 223 -17.70 11.91 -0.67
CA ASP A 223 -17.86 13.30 -0.24
C ASP A 223 -18.65 13.40 1.07
N ALA A 224 -19.70 12.60 1.23
CA ALA A 224 -20.47 12.50 2.46
C ALA A 224 -19.59 11.99 3.61
N ALA A 225 -18.80 10.93 3.38
CA ALA A 225 -17.86 10.42 4.39
C ALA A 225 -16.81 11.45 4.81
N ILE A 226 -16.33 12.29 3.88
CA ILE A 226 -15.40 13.40 4.20
C ILE A 226 -16.10 14.44 5.09
N THR A 227 -17.34 14.82 4.78
CA THR A 227 -18.14 15.73 5.61
C THR A 227 -18.39 15.13 7.00
N ASP A 228 -18.69 13.83 7.09
CA ASP A 228 -18.88 13.13 8.36
C ASP A 228 -17.59 13.13 9.19
N ILE A 229 -16.43 12.87 8.57
CA ILE A 229 -15.12 12.95 9.24
C ILE A 229 -14.90 14.35 9.81
N MET A 230 -15.16 15.41 9.03
CA MET A 230 -14.99 16.79 9.50
C MET A 230 -15.93 17.13 10.66
N THR A 231 -17.17 16.62 10.61
CA THR A 231 -18.18 16.81 11.66
C THR A 231 -17.80 16.10 12.95
N VAL A 232 -17.38 14.83 12.84
CA VAL A 232 -16.92 14.03 13.98
C VAL A 232 -15.67 14.68 14.57
N TRP A 233 -14.68 15.00 13.78
CA TRP A 233 -13.41 15.52 14.31
C TRP A 233 -13.32 17.04 14.18
N SER A 234 -14.38 17.74 14.60
CA SER A 234 -14.38 19.20 14.71
C SER A 234 -13.56 19.65 15.92
N LYS A 235 -13.10 20.90 15.90
CA LYS A 235 -12.31 21.51 16.97
C LYS A 235 -12.99 21.39 18.34
N ASP A 236 -14.28 21.71 18.41
CA ASP A 236 -15.08 21.63 19.64
C ASP A 236 -15.22 20.20 20.18
N ARG A 237 -15.34 19.21 19.29
CA ARG A 237 -15.41 17.80 19.70
C ARG A 237 -14.04 17.29 20.13
N LEU A 238 -12.97 17.61 19.39
CA LEU A 238 -11.59 17.23 19.73
C LEU A 238 -11.12 17.77 21.09
N ALA A 239 -11.71 18.87 21.56
CA ALA A 239 -11.47 19.41 22.90
C ALA A 239 -12.15 18.59 24.02
N LYS A 240 -13.21 17.85 23.69
CA LYS A 240 -14.04 17.08 24.65
C LYS A 240 -13.75 15.58 24.64
N LEU A 241 -13.30 15.04 23.49
CA LEU A 241 -12.98 13.62 23.34
C LEU A 241 -11.76 13.23 24.20
N PRO A 242 -11.72 12.00 24.75
CA PRO A 242 -10.58 11.53 25.53
C PRO A 242 -9.33 11.45 24.66
N ARG A 243 -8.17 11.85 25.21
CA ARG A 243 -6.86 11.75 24.52
C ARG A 243 -5.96 10.80 25.29
N ALA A 244 -5.20 9.98 24.57
CA ALA A 244 -4.28 9.05 25.20
C ALA A 244 -3.23 9.77 26.03
N LYS A 245 -2.91 9.26 27.22
CA LYS A 245 -1.93 9.85 28.15
C LYS A 245 -0.50 9.35 27.95
N GLY A 246 -0.25 8.61 26.86
CA GLY A 246 1.03 7.97 26.59
C GLY A 246 2.17 8.96 26.30
N LYS A 247 3.30 8.83 27.02
CA LYS A 247 4.44 9.75 26.94
C LYS A 247 5.33 9.61 25.68
N LYS A 248 5.09 8.61 24.82
CA LYS A 248 5.98 8.24 23.70
C LYS A 248 5.43 8.54 22.30
N SER A 249 4.31 9.26 22.22
CA SER A 249 3.68 9.60 20.95
C SER A 249 4.55 10.48 20.05
N GLU A 250 5.49 11.25 20.63
CA GLU A 250 6.46 12.07 19.88
C GLU A 250 7.40 11.26 18.97
N GLN A 251 7.51 9.96 19.21
CA GLN A 251 8.30 9.06 18.37
C GLN A 251 7.61 8.79 17.03
N LEU A 252 6.30 9.05 16.90
CA LEU A 252 5.52 8.67 15.72
C LEU A 252 5.45 9.81 14.71
N VAL A 253 5.67 9.46 13.44
CA VAL A 253 5.61 10.36 12.30
C VAL A 253 4.65 9.77 11.27
N PHE A 254 3.59 10.48 10.91
CA PHE A 254 2.64 10.04 9.88
C PHE A 254 2.89 10.80 8.59
N ILE A 255 3.20 10.10 7.51
CA ILE A 255 3.38 10.70 6.18
C ILE A 255 2.11 10.46 5.38
N VAL A 256 1.40 11.54 5.07
CA VAL A 256 0.06 11.52 4.48
C VAL A 256 0.01 12.33 3.18
N GLY A 257 -1.07 12.18 2.44
CA GLY A 257 -1.35 12.96 1.23
C GLY A 257 -2.05 12.12 0.17
N MET A 258 -2.08 12.62 -1.05
CA MET A 258 -2.50 11.80 -2.20
C MET A 258 -1.48 10.68 -2.48
N PRO A 259 -1.92 9.48 -2.90
CA PRO A 259 -1.02 8.56 -3.56
C PRO A 259 -0.29 9.28 -4.71
N ARG A 260 0.99 8.97 -4.93
CA ARG A 260 1.82 9.57 -5.99
C ARG A 260 2.24 11.05 -5.78
N SER A 261 1.97 11.66 -4.62
CA SER A 261 2.42 13.02 -4.28
C SER A 261 3.83 13.11 -3.68
N GLY A 262 4.64 12.05 -3.76
CA GLY A 262 6.00 12.05 -3.20
C GLY A 262 6.13 11.50 -1.77
N THR A 263 5.07 10.97 -1.17
CA THR A 263 5.09 10.36 0.18
C THR A 263 6.20 9.32 0.39
N SER A 264 6.51 8.54 -0.64
CA SER A 264 7.58 7.52 -0.55
C SER A 264 8.98 8.11 -0.66
N LEU A 265 9.15 9.23 -1.36
CA LEU A 265 10.41 9.98 -1.42
C LEU A 265 10.70 10.59 -0.04
N VAL A 266 9.71 11.26 0.54
CA VAL A 266 9.80 11.81 1.91
C VAL A 266 10.19 10.73 2.91
N GLU A 267 9.52 9.58 2.90
CA GLU A 267 9.90 8.48 3.80
C GLU A 267 11.34 8.02 3.56
N GLN A 268 11.79 7.93 2.30
CA GLN A 268 13.17 7.52 2.01
C GLN A 268 14.20 8.50 2.54
N ILE A 269 13.98 9.80 2.36
CA ILE A 269 14.86 10.83 2.87
C ILE A 269 14.98 10.70 4.39
N ILE A 270 13.86 10.70 5.12
CA ILE A 270 13.92 10.66 6.58
C ILE A 270 14.42 9.32 7.11
N ALA A 271 14.06 8.19 6.48
CA ALA A 271 14.47 6.86 6.93
C ALA A 271 15.93 6.51 6.59
N SER A 272 16.63 7.39 5.88
CA SER A 272 18.09 7.31 5.70
C SER A 272 18.84 7.83 6.92
N HIS A 273 18.17 8.62 7.78
CA HIS A 273 18.72 9.06 9.05
C HIS A 273 18.84 7.86 10.02
N PRO A 274 19.97 7.69 10.74
CA PRO A 274 20.20 6.51 11.61
C PRO A 274 19.19 6.36 12.76
N ASP A 275 18.62 7.47 13.23
CA ASP A 275 17.61 7.48 14.30
C ASP A 275 16.16 7.31 13.82
N VAL A 276 15.91 7.14 12.52
CA VAL A 276 14.56 7.04 11.96
C VAL A 276 14.32 5.64 11.41
N TYR A 277 13.26 4.99 11.89
CA TYR A 277 12.78 3.74 11.31
C TYR A 277 11.67 3.99 10.29
N GLY A 278 11.93 3.67 9.03
CA GLY A 278 10.94 3.70 7.95
C GLY A 278 9.95 2.53 8.02
N GLY A 279 8.75 2.74 8.56
CA GLY A 279 7.72 1.69 8.71
C GLY A 279 7.01 1.29 7.41
N GLY A 280 6.95 2.17 6.41
CA GLY A 280 6.16 2.03 5.18
C GLY A 280 4.67 2.16 5.43
N GLU A 281 3.86 1.56 4.56
CA GLU A 281 2.40 1.59 4.65
C GLU A 281 1.91 0.65 5.76
N LEU A 282 1.57 1.19 6.95
CA LEU A 282 1.04 0.41 8.06
C LEU A 282 -0.47 0.58 8.17
N ASN A 283 -1.22 -0.52 8.21
CA ASN A 283 -2.67 -0.51 8.40
C ASN A 283 -3.09 -0.51 9.89
N VAL A 284 -2.20 -0.08 10.79
CA VAL A 284 -2.44 -0.13 12.25
C VAL A 284 -3.56 0.83 12.65
N VAL A 285 -3.50 2.08 12.20
CA VAL A 285 -4.53 3.09 12.50
C VAL A 285 -5.84 2.74 11.84
N THR A 286 -5.83 2.29 10.58
CA THR A 286 -7.04 1.83 9.88
C THR A 286 -7.71 0.66 10.60
N GLY A 287 -6.93 -0.29 11.12
CA GLY A 287 -7.47 -1.39 11.94
C GLY A 287 -8.18 -0.89 13.21
N ILE A 288 -7.56 0.06 13.92
CA ILE A 288 -8.16 0.66 15.13
C ILE A 288 -9.39 1.49 14.77
N ALA A 289 -9.36 2.26 13.69
CA ALA A 289 -10.53 3.01 13.22
C ALA A 289 -11.70 2.05 12.92
N ARG A 290 -11.44 0.90 12.30
CA ARG A 290 -12.48 -0.12 12.06
C ARG A 290 -13.04 -0.67 13.37
N GLU A 291 -12.20 -0.98 14.34
CA GLU A 291 -12.63 -1.49 15.65
C GLU A 291 -13.45 -0.45 16.43
N LEU A 292 -12.98 0.79 16.49
CA LEU A 292 -13.53 1.82 17.37
C LEU A 292 -14.67 2.62 16.74
N LEU A 293 -14.70 2.78 15.41
CA LEU A 293 -15.53 3.78 14.76
C LEU A 293 -16.54 3.20 13.75
N LEU A 294 -16.45 1.93 13.38
CA LEU A 294 -17.49 1.33 12.54
C LEU A 294 -18.82 1.28 13.28
N PRO A 295 -19.95 1.62 12.60
CA PRO A 295 -21.27 1.56 13.17
C PRO A 295 -21.66 0.18 13.70
N THR A 296 -22.44 0.17 14.78
CA THR A 296 -23.07 -1.02 15.38
C THR A 296 -24.58 -0.78 15.51
N PRO A 297 -25.41 -1.81 15.76
CA PRO A 297 -26.86 -1.62 15.90
C PRO A 297 -27.27 -0.62 16.99
N ASP A 298 -26.49 -0.52 18.07
CA ASP A 298 -26.68 0.43 19.18
C ASP A 298 -26.04 1.80 18.91
N GLN A 299 -25.09 1.89 17.98
CA GLN A 299 -24.35 3.11 17.63
C GLN A 299 -24.27 3.24 16.11
N PRO A 300 -25.35 3.76 15.47
CA PRO A 300 -25.61 3.56 14.05
C PRO A 300 -24.72 4.39 13.11
N ASN A 301 -23.85 5.24 13.64
CA ASN A 301 -22.94 6.06 12.85
C ASN A 301 -21.61 6.33 13.59
N THR A 302 -20.62 6.82 12.85
CA THR A 302 -19.29 7.17 13.35
C THR A 302 -19.33 8.18 14.50
N LEU A 303 -20.28 9.11 14.48
CA LEU A 303 -20.43 10.13 15.51
C LEU A 303 -20.79 9.51 16.87
N ALA A 304 -21.82 8.65 16.89
CA ALA A 304 -22.24 7.92 18.09
C ALA A 304 -21.13 7.02 18.64
N ARG A 305 -20.39 6.35 17.75
CA ARG A 305 -19.21 5.55 18.13
C ARG A 305 -18.13 6.42 18.77
N ALA A 306 -17.85 7.59 18.20
CA ALA A 306 -16.87 8.53 18.72
C ALA A 306 -17.29 9.13 20.08
N ASP A 307 -18.57 9.47 20.26
CA ASP A 307 -19.11 9.99 21.53
C ASP A 307 -19.00 8.97 22.69
N ALA A 308 -19.00 7.67 22.36
CA ALA A 308 -18.86 6.60 23.35
C ALA A 308 -17.41 6.22 23.68
N LEU A 309 -16.42 6.88 23.06
CA LEU A 309 -15.02 6.63 23.37
C LEU A 309 -14.73 7.03 24.82
N THR A 310 -14.05 6.15 25.55
CA THR A 310 -13.63 6.38 26.93
C THR A 310 -12.12 6.41 27.03
N GLN A 311 -11.61 7.06 28.08
CA GLN A 311 -10.17 7.14 28.35
C GLN A 311 -9.47 5.77 28.36
N PRO A 312 -9.97 4.72 29.05
CA PRO A 312 -9.31 3.41 29.05
C PRO A 312 -9.25 2.74 27.67
N VAL A 313 -10.26 2.96 26.82
CA VAL A 313 -10.30 2.42 25.45
C VAL A 313 -9.21 3.09 24.61
N ILE A 314 -9.12 4.41 24.66
CA ILE A 314 -8.12 5.18 23.91
C ILE A 314 -6.70 4.87 24.38
N ASP A 315 -6.47 4.80 25.69
CA ASP A 315 -5.14 4.45 26.23
C ASP A 315 -4.70 3.05 25.80
N ARG A 316 -5.62 2.06 25.82
CA ARG A 316 -5.32 0.69 25.39
C ARG A 316 -5.01 0.64 23.88
N ALA A 317 -5.83 1.29 23.07
CA ALA A 317 -5.64 1.34 21.62
C ALA A 317 -4.30 2.01 21.26
N ALA A 318 -3.98 3.13 21.90
CA ALA A 318 -2.71 3.84 21.70
C ALA A 318 -1.50 2.98 22.09
N GLN A 319 -1.54 2.32 23.25
CA GLN A 319 -0.47 1.42 23.69
C GLN A 319 -0.27 0.24 22.71
N HIS A 320 -1.37 -0.36 22.24
CA HIS A 320 -1.32 -1.45 21.28
C HIS A 320 -0.67 -1.02 19.96
N ALA A 321 -1.11 0.12 19.40
CA ALA A 321 -0.54 0.64 18.16
C ALA A 321 0.92 1.09 18.32
N GLN A 322 1.25 1.82 19.39
CA GLN A 322 2.64 2.23 19.67
C GLN A 322 3.57 1.01 19.70
N LYS A 323 3.16 -0.06 20.41
CA LYS A 323 3.95 -1.30 20.47
C LYS A 323 4.15 -1.91 19.09
N ARG A 324 3.10 -2.00 18.28
CA ARG A 324 3.18 -2.58 16.92
C ARG A 324 4.07 -1.77 15.98
N ILE A 325 4.00 -0.45 16.04
CA ILE A 325 4.78 0.44 15.17
C ILE A 325 6.27 0.43 15.59
N THR A 326 6.56 0.38 16.89
CA THR A 326 7.93 0.57 17.41
C THR A 326 8.73 -0.72 17.65
N ALA A 327 8.06 -1.87 17.83
CA ALA A 327 8.72 -3.16 18.08
C ALA A 327 9.86 -3.52 17.08
N PRO A 328 9.78 -3.20 15.76
CA PRO A 328 10.80 -3.60 14.80
C PRO A 328 12.17 -2.94 14.98
N ALA A 329 12.23 -1.77 15.62
CA ALA A 329 13.48 -1.01 15.77
C ALA A 329 13.53 -0.29 17.14
N PRO A 330 13.74 -1.03 18.25
CA PRO A 330 13.63 -0.47 19.61
C PRO A 330 14.57 0.71 19.92
N ARG A 331 15.61 0.93 19.11
CA ARG A 331 16.60 2.01 19.27
C ARG A 331 16.29 3.26 18.44
N ALA A 332 15.34 3.21 17.50
CA ALA A 332 15.01 4.39 16.70
C ALA A 332 14.33 5.45 17.58
N LYS A 333 14.63 6.73 17.32
CA LYS A 333 14.01 7.86 18.00
C LYS A 333 12.70 8.26 17.32
N ARG A 334 12.59 8.04 16.01
CA ARG A 334 11.37 8.28 15.21
C ARG A 334 10.96 7.04 14.42
N PHE A 335 9.67 6.85 14.22
CA PHE A 335 9.07 5.75 13.47
C PHE A 335 8.05 6.34 12.50
N SER A 336 8.29 6.18 11.20
CA SER A 336 7.34 6.63 10.20
C SER A 336 6.27 5.57 9.90
N ASP A 337 5.03 6.00 9.84
CA ASP A 337 3.96 5.31 9.13
C ASP A 337 3.63 6.14 7.87
N LYS A 338 4.07 5.64 6.73
CA LYS A 338 3.79 6.23 5.42
C LYS A 338 2.66 5.46 4.78
N LEU A 339 1.42 5.81 5.14
CA LEU A 339 0.22 5.40 4.44
C LEU A 339 -0.50 6.68 3.99
N PRO A 340 -0.54 7.00 2.67
CA PRO A 340 -1.12 8.27 2.20
C PRO A 340 -2.50 8.54 2.79
N GLN A 341 -3.36 7.51 2.83
CA GLN A 341 -4.74 7.56 3.33
C GLN A 341 -4.88 7.79 4.84
N ASN A 342 -3.80 7.79 5.62
CA ASN A 342 -3.88 8.21 7.03
C ASN A 342 -4.41 9.65 7.17
N PHE A 343 -4.44 10.45 6.09
CA PHE A 343 -5.17 11.73 6.05
C PHE A 343 -6.66 11.59 6.45
N LEU A 344 -7.30 10.42 6.21
CA LEU A 344 -8.68 10.15 6.63
C LEU A 344 -8.83 9.94 8.14
N HIS A 345 -7.72 9.79 8.87
CA HIS A 345 -7.69 9.36 10.26
C HIS A 345 -6.93 10.33 11.18
N LEU A 346 -6.57 11.54 10.72
CA LEU A 346 -5.74 12.45 11.53
C LEU A 346 -6.40 12.87 12.86
N GLY A 347 -7.74 13.03 12.89
CA GLY A 347 -8.48 13.24 14.14
C GLY A 347 -8.24 12.11 15.16
N LEU A 348 -8.39 10.85 14.74
CA LEU A 348 -8.11 9.68 15.58
C LEU A 348 -6.62 9.56 15.93
N ILE A 349 -5.72 9.89 15.00
CA ILE A 349 -4.28 9.87 15.25
C ILE A 349 -3.92 10.85 16.37
N GLN A 350 -4.47 12.07 16.38
CA GLN A 350 -4.28 13.01 17.47
C GLN A 350 -4.83 12.47 18.80
N THR A 351 -6.00 11.83 18.76
CA THR A 351 -6.62 11.19 19.94
C THR A 351 -5.73 10.10 20.53
N LEU A 352 -5.10 9.28 19.69
CA LEU A 352 -4.20 8.19 20.12
C LEU A 352 -2.78 8.67 20.46
N PHE A 353 -2.30 9.70 19.76
CA PHE A 353 -0.90 10.15 19.76
C PHE A 353 -0.80 11.68 19.75
N PRO A 354 -1.10 12.34 20.89
CA PRO A 354 -1.24 13.80 20.95
C PRO A 354 0.06 14.60 20.73
N HIS A 355 1.21 13.94 20.62
CA HIS A 355 2.50 14.56 20.32
C HIS A 355 3.14 14.01 19.03
N ALA A 356 2.40 13.24 18.23
CA ALA A 356 2.88 12.78 16.94
C ALA A 356 3.10 13.95 15.97
N ARG A 357 3.91 13.72 14.94
CA ARG A 357 4.13 14.68 13.86
C ARG A 357 3.49 14.18 12.57
N VAL A 358 2.98 15.08 11.76
CA VAL A 358 2.42 14.76 10.43
C VAL A 358 3.23 15.46 9.36
N ILE A 359 3.55 14.74 8.29
CA ILE A 359 4.12 15.29 7.06
C ILE A 359 3.09 15.11 5.95
N GLN A 360 2.47 16.20 5.50
CA GLN A 360 1.56 16.21 4.36
C GLN A 360 2.36 16.42 3.08
N CYS A 361 2.33 15.45 2.16
CA CYS A 361 3.00 15.57 0.87
C CYS A 361 2.07 16.20 -0.17
N THR A 362 2.50 17.33 -0.75
CA THR A 362 1.78 18.07 -1.79
C THR A 362 2.55 18.03 -3.11
N ARG A 363 1.83 18.11 -4.23
CA ARG A 363 2.37 18.06 -5.59
C ARG A 363 1.31 18.56 -6.57
N ASP A 364 1.72 18.99 -7.76
CA ASP A 364 0.78 19.38 -8.84
C ASP A 364 -0.31 18.30 -9.02
N PRO A 365 -1.59 18.63 -8.81
CA PRO A 365 -2.70 17.67 -8.92
C PRO A 365 -2.78 17.02 -10.30
N ARG A 366 -2.36 17.69 -11.38
CA ARG A 366 -2.38 17.14 -12.74
C ARG A 366 -1.40 15.97 -12.84
N ASP A 367 -0.19 16.13 -12.30
CA ASP A 367 0.81 15.06 -12.24
C ASP A 367 0.42 13.95 -11.27
N VAL A 368 -0.15 14.30 -10.12
CA VAL A 368 -0.63 13.33 -9.12
C VAL A 368 -1.72 12.45 -9.73
N CYS A 369 -2.74 13.06 -10.32
CA CYS A 369 -3.89 12.35 -10.87
C CYS A 369 -3.50 11.52 -12.10
N LEU A 370 -2.68 12.05 -13.03
CA LEU A 370 -2.15 11.24 -14.13
C LEU A 370 -1.31 10.06 -13.59
N SER A 371 -0.47 10.31 -12.58
CA SER A 371 0.32 9.23 -11.99
C SER A 371 -0.56 8.18 -11.30
N CYS A 372 -1.71 8.53 -10.75
CA CYS A 372 -2.68 7.57 -10.23
C CYS A 372 -3.35 6.80 -11.36
N TYR A 373 -3.79 7.50 -12.42
CA TYR A 373 -4.46 6.92 -13.58
C TYR A 373 -3.63 5.83 -14.27
N THR A 374 -2.33 6.04 -14.33
CA THR A 374 -1.36 5.14 -15.00
C THR A 374 -0.84 4.01 -14.10
N LYS A 375 -1.41 3.81 -12.89
CA LYS A 375 -0.95 2.79 -11.94
C LYS A 375 -2.07 1.88 -11.46
N TYR A 376 -1.77 0.58 -11.39
CA TYR A 376 -2.66 -0.40 -10.79
C TYR A 376 -2.46 -0.44 -9.27
N PHE A 377 -3.47 -0.05 -8.50
CA PHE A 377 -3.47 -0.13 -7.04
C PHE A 377 -4.27 -1.36 -6.58
N GLY A 378 -3.59 -2.49 -6.44
CA GLY A 378 -4.17 -3.73 -5.93
C GLY A 378 -4.02 -3.91 -4.42
N GLY A 379 -4.64 -4.96 -3.89
CA GLY A 379 -4.49 -5.40 -2.50
C GLY A 379 -5.25 -4.54 -1.48
N ALA A 380 -4.79 -4.60 -0.22
CA ALA A 380 -5.46 -3.98 0.93
C ALA A 380 -5.55 -2.44 0.86
N ASN A 381 -4.64 -1.80 0.13
CA ASN A 381 -4.57 -0.34 -0.02
C ASN A 381 -5.03 0.12 -1.42
N SER A 382 -6.03 -0.56 -1.99
CA SER A 382 -6.55 -0.25 -3.32
C SER A 382 -7.07 1.20 -3.43
N GLN A 383 -6.99 1.77 -4.63
CA GLN A 383 -7.42 3.14 -4.92
C GLN A 383 -8.54 3.09 -5.98
N PRO A 384 -9.80 2.84 -5.60
CA PRO A 384 -10.88 2.61 -6.57
C PRO A 384 -11.18 3.84 -7.44
N PHE A 385 -10.91 5.05 -6.95
CA PHE A 385 -11.07 6.30 -7.71
C PHE A 385 -10.06 6.45 -8.87
N SER A 386 -8.94 5.73 -8.84
CA SER A 386 -7.79 6.01 -9.71
C SER A 386 -8.01 5.65 -11.18
N GLY A 387 -9.04 4.87 -11.52
CA GLY A 387 -9.31 4.45 -12.90
C GLY A 387 -10.13 5.43 -13.73
N ASP A 388 -10.57 6.55 -13.15
CA ASP A 388 -11.45 7.52 -13.81
C ASP A 388 -10.98 8.95 -13.53
N LEU A 389 -10.85 9.75 -14.58
CA LEU A 389 -10.29 11.11 -14.51
C LEU A 389 -11.19 12.07 -13.71
N THR A 390 -12.51 11.93 -13.85
CA THR A 390 -13.48 12.73 -13.12
C THR A 390 -13.46 12.36 -11.64
N HIS A 391 -13.43 11.07 -11.31
CA HIS A 391 -13.29 10.57 -9.94
C HIS A 391 -11.98 11.02 -9.30
N LEU A 392 -10.88 11.02 -10.05
CA LEU A 392 -9.59 11.51 -9.58
C LEU A 392 -9.64 12.98 -9.16
N GLY A 393 -10.21 13.84 -9.99
CA GLY A 393 -10.34 15.27 -9.64
C GLY A 393 -11.23 15.49 -8.42
N ARG A 394 -12.34 14.74 -8.32
CA ARG A 394 -13.28 14.84 -7.19
C ARG A 394 -12.66 14.36 -5.88
N TYR A 395 -11.96 13.22 -5.91
CA TYR A 395 -11.23 12.71 -4.75
C TYR A 395 -10.11 13.67 -4.33
N PHE A 396 -9.36 14.24 -5.28
CA PHE A 396 -8.29 15.20 -4.96
C PHE A 396 -8.85 16.43 -4.24
N ARG A 397 -9.96 17.00 -4.71
CA ARG A 397 -10.60 18.15 -4.06
C ARG A 397 -11.16 17.82 -2.68
N ALA A 398 -11.73 16.62 -2.52
CA ALA A 398 -12.20 16.14 -1.22
C ALA A 398 -11.03 15.96 -0.23
N HIS A 399 -9.88 15.45 -0.71
CA HIS A 399 -8.63 15.40 0.05
C HIS A 399 -8.16 16.79 0.48
N GLU A 400 -8.10 17.77 -0.44
CA GLU A 400 -7.66 19.13 -0.11
C GLU A 400 -8.59 19.79 0.92
N ARG A 401 -9.91 19.64 0.76
CA ARG A 401 -10.90 20.12 1.73
C ARG A 401 -10.67 19.52 3.12
N LEU A 402 -10.39 18.22 3.19
CA LEU A 402 -10.14 17.54 4.45
C LEU A 402 -8.79 17.96 5.08
N MET A 403 -7.74 18.13 4.27
CA MET A 403 -6.45 18.60 4.77
C MET A 403 -6.52 20.05 5.28
N ALA A 404 -7.31 20.92 4.63
CA ALA A 404 -7.58 22.27 5.11
C ALA A 404 -8.28 22.25 6.48
N HIS A 405 -9.30 21.40 6.65
CA HIS A 405 -9.94 21.16 7.94
C HIS A 405 -8.93 20.72 9.01
N TRP A 406 -8.02 19.81 8.69
CA TRP A 406 -6.98 19.38 9.63
C TRP A 406 -5.99 20.47 10.04
N HIS A 407 -5.67 21.40 9.14
CA HIS A 407 -4.80 22.53 9.48
C HIS A 407 -5.46 23.50 10.46
N ASP A 408 -6.79 23.62 10.43
CA ASP A 408 -7.55 24.50 11.34
C ASP A 408 -7.89 23.84 12.69
N THR A 409 -8.07 22.51 12.69
CA THR A 409 -8.65 21.79 13.82
C THR A 409 -7.67 20.97 14.67
N LEU A 410 -6.52 20.56 14.13
CA LEU A 410 -5.56 19.72 14.85
C LEU A 410 -4.53 20.55 15.62
N ASP A 411 -4.16 20.05 16.79
CA ASP A 411 -3.09 20.58 17.64
C ASP A 411 -1.73 19.95 17.31
N ILE A 412 -1.73 18.74 16.72
CA ILE A 412 -0.49 18.08 16.29
C ILE A 412 0.13 18.81 15.09
N PRO A 413 1.47 18.98 15.07
CA PRO A 413 2.13 19.74 14.02
C PRO A 413 2.05 19.03 12.67
N ILE A 414 1.74 19.80 11.61
CA ILE A 414 1.68 19.32 10.22
C ILE A 414 2.69 20.10 9.38
N PHE A 415 3.66 19.40 8.81
CA PHE A 415 4.62 19.95 7.85
C PHE A 415 4.13 19.73 6.42
N LYS A 416 4.03 20.80 5.62
CA LYS A 416 3.71 20.70 4.18
C LYS A 416 4.99 20.44 3.39
N ALA A 417 5.10 19.23 2.87
CA ALA A 417 6.22 18.76 2.08
C ALA A 417 5.89 18.81 0.58
N SER A 418 6.24 19.92 -0.06
CA SER A 418 6.08 20.13 -1.51
C SER A 418 7.06 19.27 -2.31
N TYR A 419 6.54 18.50 -3.26
CA TYR A 419 7.37 17.67 -4.14
C TYR A 419 8.28 18.52 -5.04
N GLU A 420 7.75 19.60 -5.60
CA GLU A 420 8.47 20.50 -6.49
C GLU A 420 9.64 21.19 -5.75
N ASP A 421 9.48 21.51 -4.47
CA ASP A 421 10.55 22.06 -3.65
C ASP A 421 11.67 21.04 -3.43
N GLY A 422 11.31 19.79 -3.12
CA GLY A 422 12.30 18.71 -2.92
C GLY A 422 13.06 18.32 -4.19
N VAL A 423 12.47 18.50 -5.36
CA VAL A 423 13.17 18.29 -6.64
C VAL A 423 14.09 19.48 -6.98
N ARG A 424 13.69 20.70 -6.63
CA ARG A 424 14.44 21.93 -6.90
C ARG A 424 15.68 22.08 -6.00
N ASP A 425 15.53 21.82 -4.71
CA ASP A 425 16.64 21.84 -3.74
C ASP A 425 16.45 20.72 -2.71
N ILE A 426 17.05 19.57 -3.01
CA ILE A 426 16.94 18.38 -2.15
C ILE A 426 17.61 18.57 -0.79
N GLU A 427 18.67 19.37 -0.71
CA GLU A 427 19.40 19.54 0.55
C GLU A 427 18.60 20.40 1.52
N GLN A 428 18.12 21.56 1.07
CA GLN A 428 17.28 22.41 1.88
C GLN A 428 16.01 21.67 2.32
N TYR A 429 15.38 20.94 1.40
CA TYR A 429 14.18 20.15 1.66
C TYR A 429 14.43 19.04 2.69
N ALA A 430 15.50 18.27 2.54
CA ALA A 430 15.85 17.21 3.49
C ALA A 430 16.19 17.77 4.88
N ARG A 431 16.93 18.88 4.94
CA ARG A 431 17.26 19.55 6.21
C ARG A 431 16.00 20.01 6.94
N ALA A 432 15.05 20.64 6.24
CA ALA A 432 13.77 21.06 6.83
C ALA A 432 12.94 19.88 7.36
N LEU A 433 12.92 18.74 6.65
CA LEU A 433 12.26 17.54 7.12
C LEU A 433 12.91 17.01 8.41
N ILE A 434 14.24 16.94 8.48
CA ILE A 434 14.96 16.42 9.66
C ILE A 434 14.81 17.35 10.87
N ASP A 435 14.87 18.67 10.64
CA ASP A 435 14.62 19.69 11.67
C ASP A 435 13.20 19.59 12.23
N PHE A 436 12.18 19.43 11.35
CA PHE A 436 10.80 19.20 11.78
C PHE A 436 10.65 17.97 12.68
N LEU A 437 11.45 16.92 12.44
CA LEU A 437 11.50 15.73 13.29
C LEU A 437 12.22 15.95 14.63
N GLY A 438 12.89 17.09 14.82
CA GLY A 438 13.69 17.41 16.01
C GLY A 438 14.90 16.50 16.13
N LEU A 439 15.57 16.21 15.01
CA LEU A 439 16.78 15.39 14.95
C LEU A 439 17.95 16.25 14.43
N GLU A 440 19.17 15.87 14.84
CA GLU A 440 20.39 16.47 14.27
C GLU A 440 20.53 16.08 12.80
N TRP A 441 21.19 16.92 12.00
CA TRP A 441 21.41 16.63 10.59
C TRP A 441 22.33 15.42 10.37
N ASN A 442 22.04 14.64 9.33
CA ASN A 442 22.90 13.55 8.86
C ASN A 442 22.94 13.50 7.33
N ASP A 443 24.14 13.46 6.75
CA ASP A 443 24.34 13.48 5.29
C ASP A 443 23.76 12.24 4.57
N ALA A 444 23.49 11.14 5.28
CA ALA A 444 22.83 9.98 4.71
C ALA A 444 21.47 10.32 4.09
N CYS A 445 20.79 11.35 4.58
CA CYS A 445 19.52 11.85 4.05
C CYS A 445 19.62 12.34 2.59
N LEU A 446 20.80 12.80 2.16
CA LEU A 446 21.02 13.22 0.77
C LEU A 446 21.28 12.05 -0.16
N ARG A 447 21.63 10.87 0.37
CA ARG A 447 21.94 9.64 -0.40
C ARG A 447 20.85 8.59 -0.25
N PHE A 448 19.60 9.04 -0.15
CA PHE A 448 18.46 8.18 0.19
C PHE A 448 18.23 7.00 -0.77
N TRP A 449 18.65 7.11 -2.02
CA TRP A 449 18.52 6.06 -3.03
C TRP A 449 19.47 4.88 -2.82
N GLU A 450 20.53 5.06 -2.03
CA GLU A 450 21.51 4.01 -1.73
C GLU A 450 21.05 3.09 -0.60
N THR A 451 19.94 3.42 0.07
CA THR A 451 19.45 2.62 1.17
C THR A 451 19.02 1.22 0.69
N LYS A 452 19.53 0.20 1.38
CA LYS A 452 19.16 -1.21 1.15
C LYS A 452 17.86 -1.61 1.85
N ARG A 453 17.06 -0.64 2.30
CA ARG A 453 15.74 -0.89 2.94
C ARG A 453 14.76 -1.37 1.87
N ASP A 454 13.84 -2.26 2.25
CA ASP A 454 12.76 -2.68 1.35
C ASP A 454 11.75 -1.53 1.23
N VAL A 455 11.50 -1.10 -0.02
CA VAL A 455 10.51 -0.09 -0.34
C VAL A 455 9.32 -0.79 -0.98
N ILE A 456 8.22 -0.94 -0.25
CA ILE A 456 7.00 -1.59 -0.77
C ILE A 456 5.99 -0.48 -1.05
N THR A 457 5.94 -0.04 -2.30
CA THR A 457 5.01 0.99 -2.77
C THR A 457 4.97 1.02 -4.29
N ALA A 458 3.93 1.62 -4.88
CA ALA A 458 3.85 1.81 -6.33
C ALA A 458 4.97 2.74 -6.89
N SER A 459 5.76 3.39 -6.02
CA SER A 459 6.91 4.24 -6.37
C SER A 459 8.29 3.57 -6.22
N THR A 460 8.40 2.26 -6.00
CA THR A 460 9.69 1.60 -5.65
C THR A 460 10.83 1.98 -6.59
N ASP A 461 10.65 1.90 -7.92
CA ASP A 461 11.69 2.24 -8.89
C ASP A 461 12.11 3.72 -8.84
N GLN A 462 11.19 4.61 -8.46
CA GLN A 462 11.41 6.06 -8.48
C GLN A 462 12.29 6.52 -7.31
N VAL A 463 12.12 5.90 -6.14
CA VAL A 463 12.83 6.31 -4.92
C VAL A 463 14.18 5.61 -4.74
N ARG A 464 14.55 4.73 -5.67
CA ARG A 464 15.86 4.06 -5.77
C ARG A 464 16.82 4.74 -6.74
N ARG A 465 16.52 5.98 -7.10
CA ARG A 465 17.35 6.81 -7.98
C ARG A 465 17.51 8.20 -7.34
N PRO A 466 18.57 8.95 -7.71
CA PRO A 466 18.66 10.37 -7.39
C PRO A 466 17.41 11.13 -7.81
N THR A 467 17.17 12.29 -7.22
CA THR A 467 16.08 13.18 -7.62
C THR A 467 16.17 13.51 -9.11
N TYR A 468 15.02 13.59 -9.77
CA TYR A 468 14.92 13.87 -11.20
C TYR A 468 13.69 14.74 -11.48
N THR A 469 13.79 15.58 -12.51
CA THR A 469 12.76 16.56 -12.88
C THR A 469 11.75 16.04 -13.88
N SER A 470 12.01 14.90 -14.54
CA SER A 470 11.14 14.37 -15.62
C SER A 470 9.74 13.94 -15.17
N SER A 471 9.48 13.90 -13.87
CA SER A 471 8.15 13.68 -13.31
C SER A 471 7.31 14.96 -13.25
N ILE A 472 7.92 16.15 -13.21
CA ILE A 472 7.25 17.44 -13.11
C ILE A 472 6.75 17.84 -14.50
N GLY A 473 5.47 18.16 -14.61
CA GLY A 473 4.83 18.49 -15.87
C GLY A 473 4.69 17.31 -16.82
N ARG A 474 4.83 16.07 -16.33
CA ARG A 474 4.62 14.84 -17.13
C ARG A 474 3.22 14.84 -17.74
N TRP A 475 2.23 15.40 -17.03
CA TRP A 475 0.87 15.56 -17.52
C TRP A 475 0.77 16.26 -18.88
N ARG A 476 1.72 17.14 -19.23
CA ARG A 476 1.70 17.89 -20.50
C ARG A 476 1.75 17.00 -21.74
N LYS A 477 2.36 15.82 -21.62
CA LYS A 477 2.43 14.81 -22.69
C LYS A 477 1.08 14.18 -23.03
N PHE A 478 0.10 14.31 -22.15
CA PHE A 478 -1.24 13.75 -22.30
C PHE A 478 -2.34 14.84 -22.26
N THR A 479 -1.98 16.10 -22.49
CA THR A 479 -2.88 17.26 -22.33
C THR A 479 -4.24 17.04 -23.01
N ASP A 480 -4.23 16.55 -24.25
CA ASP A 480 -5.44 16.36 -25.07
C ASP A 480 -6.39 15.31 -24.51
N HIS A 481 -5.92 14.43 -23.64
CA HIS A 481 -6.73 13.39 -23.02
C HIS A 481 -7.21 13.72 -21.61
N LEU A 482 -6.71 14.81 -21.01
CA LEU A 482 -6.93 15.16 -19.61
C LEU A 482 -8.10 16.13 -19.38
N GLY A 483 -8.87 16.48 -20.42
CA GLY A 483 -10.04 17.37 -20.33
C GLY A 483 -10.95 17.08 -19.12
N PRO A 484 -11.47 15.85 -18.94
CA PRO A 484 -12.33 15.52 -17.80
C PRO A 484 -11.66 15.71 -16.43
N LEU A 485 -10.33 15.51 -16.35
CA LEU A 485 -9.57 15.75 -15.14
C LEU A 485 -9.47 17.25 -14.84
N PHE A 486 -9.15 18.07 -15.85
CA PHE A 486 -9.03 19.52 -15.70
C PHE A 486 -10.35 20.15 -15.23
N GLU A 487 -11.47 19.73 -15.82
CA GLU A 487 -12.81 20.15 -15.41
C GLU A 487 -13.10 19.76 -13.95
N SER A 488 -12.84 18.50 -13.59
CA SER A 488 -13.11 18.00 -12.23
C SER A 488 -12.23 18.68 -11.16
N LEU A 489 -10.95 18.92 -11.46
CA LEU A 489 -10.01 19.65 -10.59
C LEU A 489 -10.30 21.15 -10.52
N GLN A 490 -11.01 21.70 -11.50
CA GLN A 490 -11.09 23.15 -11.75
C GLN A 490 -9.68 23.75 -11.92
N LEU A 491 -8.83 23.05 -12.67
CA LEU A 491 -7.43 23.43 -12.94
C LEU A 491 -7.09 23.05 -14.38
N GLY A 492 -6.96 24.06 -15.24
CA GLY A 492 -6.63 23.91 -16.64
C GLY A 492 -5.14 23.66 -16.91
N PRO A 493 -4.76 23.48 -18.18
CA PRO A 493 -3.36 23.27 -18.57
C PRO A 493 -2.47 24.50 -18.40
N ASP A 494 -3.04 25.70 -18.55
CA ASP A 494 -2.29 26.97 -18.49
C ASP A 494 -2.25 27.57 -17.07
N ASP A 495 -3.01 27.01 -16.14
CA ASP A 495 -3.02 27.48 -14.75
C ASP A 495 -1.67 27.19 -14.05
N PRO A 496 -1.14 28.14 -13.28
CA PRO A 496 0.10 27.95 -12.54
C PRO A 496 -0.08 26.96 -11.38
N TRP A 497 1.00 26.25 -11.06
CA TRP A 497 1.10 25.46 -9.83
C TRP A 497 2.47 25.73 -9.16
N PRO A 498 2.53 26.00 -7.84
CA PRO A 498 1.38 26.20 -6.94
C PRO A 498 0.52 27.42 -7.34
N PRO A 499 -0.75 27.49 -6.91
CA PRO A 499 -1.60 28.64 -7.21
C PRO A 499 -0.98 29.93 -6.65
N THR A 500 -1.06 31.02 -7.41
CA THR A 500 -0.56 32.34 -6.97
C THR A 500 -1.42 32.96 -5.88
N GLU A 501 -2.68 32.54 -5.75
CA GLU A 501 -3.61 32.90 -4.67
C GLU A 501 -4.31 31.65 -4.10
N PRO A 502 -4.70 31.62 -2.81
CA PRO A 502 -5.50 30.54 -2.25
C PRO A 502 -6.83 30.40 -3.01
N ARG A 503 -7.14 29.20 -3.50
CA ARG A 503 -8.45 28.93 -4.13
C ARG A 503 -9.54 28.93 -3.05
N ALA A 504 -10.58 29.74 -3.27
CA ALA A 504 -11.72 29.91 -2.36
C ALA A 504 -12.57 28.64 -2.19
#